data_AF-A0AAV8WQ23-F1
#
_entry.id   AF-A0AAV8WQ23-F1
#
_cell.length_a   1.000
_cell.length_b   1.000
_cell.length_c   1.000
_cell.angle_alpha   90.00
_cell.angle_beta   90.00
_cell.angle_gamma   90.00
#
_symmetry.space_group_name_H-M   'P 1'
#
loop_
_entity.id
_entity.type
_entity.pdbx_description
1 polymer ?
#
loop_
_entity_poly.entity_id
_entity_poly.type
_entity_poly.pdbx_seq_one_letter_code
_entity_poly.pdbx_strand_id
1 'polypeptide(L)'
;MAICVLHNFIRRKSKSYFNRKTVDSENKITHEIRQDGEWRSDTVELSGLEKKKQTTDLKEGKQTREEYLHFFNGNGSVAWQEDMLEKGQA
;
A
#
# COMPACT_ATOMS: atom_id res chain seq x y z
N MET A 1 -8.17 -3.13 -7.08
CA MET A 1 -8.12 -2.99 -8.55
C MET A 1 -8.39 -1.57 -9.04
N ALA A 2 -9.47 -0.89 -8.62
CA ALA A 2 -9.79 0.47 -9.07
C ALA A 2 -8.65 1.50 -8.87
N ILE A 3 -7.95 1.44 -7.73
CA ILE A 3 -6.80 2.30 -7.43
C ILE A 3 -5.65 2.05 -8.41
N CYS A 4 -5.35 0.79 -8.75
CA CYS A 4 -4.31 0.43 -9.72
C CYS A 4 -4.65 0.93 -11.13
N VAL A 5 -5.93 0.82 -11.52
CA VAL A 5 -6.43 1.32 -12.81
C VAL A 5 -6.27 2.84 -12.88
N LEU A 6 -6.66 3.56 -11.82
CA LEU A 6 -6.51 5.01 -11.73
C LEU A 6 -5.03 5.41 -11.76
N HIS A 7 -4.19 4.77 -10.96
CA HIS A 7 -2.74 5.00 -10.95
C HIS A 7 -2.13 4.83 -12.35
N ASN A 8 -2.46 3.72 -13.02
CA ASN A 8 -1.98 3.43 -14.38
C ASN A 8 -2.49 4.46 -15.39
N PHE A 9 -3.75 4.90 -15.28
CA PHE A 9 -4.32 5.92 -16.13
C PHE A 9 -3.60 7.27 -15.97
N ILE A 10 -3.43 7.75 -14.73
CA ILE A 10 -2.79 9.05 -14.47
C ILE A 10 -1.31 9.00 -14.87
N ARG A 11 -0.61 7.91 -14.57
CA ARG A 11 0.79 7.70 -14.98
C ARG A 11 0.97 7.75 -16.50
N ARG A 12 -0.02 7.32 -17.28
CA ARG A 12 0.01 7.44 -18.75
C ARG A 12 -0.25 8.86 -19.24
N LYS A 13 -1.07 9.63 -18.53
CA LYS A 13 -1.52 10.97 -18.94
C LYS A 13 -0.60 12.09 -18.45
N SER A 14 0.10 11.86 -17.34
CA SER A 14 0.98 12.85 -16.72
C SER A 14 2.35 12.24 -16.42
N LYS A 15 3.39 12.82 -17.02
CA LYS A 15 4.78 12.46 -16.74
C LYS A 15 5.26 12.91 -15.36
N SER A 16 4.60 13.92 -14.77
CA SER A 16 4.96 14.45 -13.45
C SER A 16 4.22 13.78 -12.29
N TYR A 17 3.19 12.97 -12.58
CA TYR A 17 2.39 12.31 -11.54
C TYR A 17 3.20 11.35 -10.67
N PHE A 18 4.18 10.67 -11.24
CA PHE A 18 4.98 9.69 -10.53
C PHE A 18 6.47 9.89 -10.81
N ASN A 19 7.23 10.02 -9.73
CA ASN A 19 8.68 10.15 -9.73
C ASN A 19 9.22 9.04 -8.80
N ARG A 20 10.43 8.51 -9.04
CA ARG A 20 11.04 7.53 -8.14
C ARG A 20 11.08 7.98 -6.68
N LYS A 21 11.21 9.28 -6.44
CA LYS A 21 11.25 9.85 -5.09
C LYS A 21 9.90 10.01 -4.42
N THR A 22 8.78 9.74 -5.11
CA THR A 22 7.44 9.85 -4.48
C THR A 22 7.03 8.60 -3.73
N VAL A 23 7.84 7.54 -3.79
CA VAL A 23 7.63 6.26 -3.09
C VAL A 23 8.98 5.69 -2.68
N ASP A 24 8.97 4.72 -1.78
CA ASP A 24 10.16 3.90 -1.52
C ASP A 24 10.34 2.84 -2.62
N SER A 25 11.58 2.39 -2.80
CA SER A 25 11.92 1.36 -3.77
C SER A 25 12.54 0.12 -3.13
N GLU A 26 12.24 -1.06 -3.65
CA GLU A 26 12.86 -2.30 -3.20
C GLU A 26 14.13 -2.61 -4.00
N ASN A 27 15.20 -3.01 -3.31
CA ASN A 27 16.34 -3.65 -3.94
C ASN A 27 15.98 -5.09 -4.30
N LYS A 28 15.77 -5.38 -5.59
CA LYS A 28 15.33 -6.71 -6.06
C LYS A 28 16.30 -7.87 -5.80
N ILE A 29 17.55 -7.59 -5.42
CA ILE A 29 18.54 -8.63 -5.12
C ILE A 29 18.57 -8.93 -3.62
N THR A 30 18.57 -7.89 -2.79
CA THR A 30 18.65 -8.03 -1.31
C THR A 30 17.27 -8.06 -0.64
N HIS A 31 16.23 -7.68 -1.38
CA HIS A 31 14.87 -7.40 -0.90
C HIS A 31 14.81 -6.33 0.20
N GLU A 32 15.82 -5.46 0.27
CA GLU A 32 15.83 -4.33 1.21
C GLU A 32 15.00 -3.18 0.67
N ILE A 33 14.20 -2.56 1.55
CA ILE A 33 13.45 -1.35 1.23
C ILE A 33 14.40 -0.15 1.33
N ARG A 34 14.61 0.53 0.20
CA ARG A 34 15.32 1.80 0.12
C ARG A 34 14.35 2.91 0.54
N GLN A 35 14.73 3.68 1.55
CA GLN A 35 13.96 4.81 2.05
C GLN A 35 14.25 6.08 1.24
N ASP A 36 14.04 6.01 -0.07
CA ASP A 36 14.32 7.09 -1.02
C ASP A 36 13.10 8.00 -1.32
N GLY A 37 11.97 7.76 -0.63
CA GLY A 37 10.80 8.62 -0.67
C GLY A 37 11.03 9.98 0.01
N GLU A 38 10.88 11.08 -0.73
CA GLU A 38 10.99 12.47 -0.21
C GLU A 38 9.97 12.75 0.91
N TRP A 39 8.82 12.08 0.89
CA TRP A 39 7.79 12.19 1.92
C TRP A 39 8.26 11.77 3.32
N ARG A 40 9.37 11.03 3.43
CA ARG A 40 9.97 10.64 4.71
C ARG A 40 10.74 11.77 5.38
N SER A 41 11.31 12.68 4.60
CA SER A 41 11.96 13.90 5.09
C SER A 41 10.99 15.05 5.33
N ASP A 42 9.82 14.99 4.71
CA ASP A 42 8.77 15.98 4.87
C ASP A 42 8.20 15.87 6.28
N THR A 43 8.64 16.77 7.18
CA THR A 43 8.09 16.87 8.54
C THR A 43 6.78 17.66 8.47
N VAL A 44 5.77 17.07 7.84
CA VAL A 44 4.44 17.66 7.74
C VAL A 44 3.60 17.17 8.89
N GLU A 45 3.08 18.08 9.70
CA GLU A 45 2.04 17.76 10.67
C GLU A 45 0.79 17.30 9.91
N LEU A 46 0.58 15.99 9.86
CA LEU A 46 -0.63 15.41 9.26
C LEU A 46 -1.83 15.78 10.14
N SER A 47 -2.81 16.43 9.53
CA SER A 47 -4.08 16.68 10.21
C SER A 47 -4.73 15.35 10.57
N GLY A 48 -5.25 15.24 11.79
CA GLY A 48 -5.99 14.06 12.22
C GLY A 48 -7.19 13.82 11.30
N LEU A 49 -7.43 12.55 10.95
CA LEU A 49 -8.59 12.16 10.17
C LEU A 49 -9.87 12.56 10.90
N GLU A 50 -10.84 13.12 10.17
CA GLU A 50 -12.15 13.43 10.71
C GLU A 50 -12.83 12.15 11.20
N LYS A 51 -13.22 12.13 12.49
CA LYS A 51 -13.95 11.00 13.08
C LYS A 51 -15.39 11.01 12.55
N LYS A 52 -15.62 10.36 11.41
CA LYS A 52 -16.97 10.17 10.90
C LYS A 52 -17.75 9.22 11.83
N LYS A 53 -18.99 9.56 12.18
CA LYS A 53 -19.90 8.62 12.87
C LYS A 53 -20.02 7.36 12.01
N GLN A 54 -19.78 6.19 12.61
CA GLN A 54 -19.99 4.92 11.94
C GLN A 54 -21.44 4.83 11.47
N THR A 55 -21.65 4.89 10.16
CA THR A 55 -22.93 4.56 9.54
C THR A 55 -23.02 3.04 9.42
N THR A 56 -24.23 2.51 9.60
CA THR A 56 -24.56 1.09 9.79
C THR A 56 -24.29 0.19 8.57
N ASP A 57 -23.76 0.72 7.47
CA ASP A 57 -23.71 0.08 6.14
C ASP A 57 -22.29 -0.32 5.69
N LEU A 58 -21.56 -1.01 6.56
CA LEU A 58 -20.23 -1.54 6.23
C LEU A 58 -20.16 -3.08 6.28
N LYS A 59 -21.29 -3.78 6.44
CA LYS A 59 -21.27 -5.26 6.57
C LYS A 59 -20.65 -5.93 5.34
N GLU A 60 -21.10 -5.56 4.15
CA GLU A 60 -20.58 -6.12 2.90
C GLU A 60 -19.11 -5.75 2.67
N GLY A 61 -18.74 -4.49 2.93
CA GLY A 61 -17.35 -4.04 2.80
C GLY A 61 -16.41 -4.73 3.79
N LYS A 62 -16.87 -4.95 5.03
CA LYS A 62 -16.13 -5.70 6.04
C LYS A 62 -15.98 -7.17 5.64
N GLN A 63 -17.04 -7.79 5.18
CA GLN A 63 -17.03 -9.17 4.70
C GLN A 63 -16.07 -9.34 3.52
N THR A 64 -16.17 -8.47 2.51
CA THR A 64 -15.27 -8.48 1.34
C THR A 64 -13.80 -8.34 1.76
N ARG A 65 -13.52 -7.45 2.72
CA ARG A 65 -12.17 -7.29 3.28
C ARG A 65 -11.69 -8.58 3.97
N GLU A 66 -12.54 -9.24 4.74
CA GLU A 66 -12.22 -10.50 5.42
C GLU A 66 -11.97 -11.62 4.43
N GLU A 67 -12.79 -11.75 3.38
CA GLU A 67 -12.60 -12.75 2.32
C GLU A 67 -11.25 -12.59 1.62
N TYR A 68 -10.87 -11.35 1.24
CA TYR A 68 -9.57 -11.10 0.64
C TYR A 68 -8.41 -11.36 1.62
N LEU A 69 -8.55 -10.97 2.88
CA LEU A 69 -7.55 -11.23 3.91
C LEU A 69 -7.28 -12.74 4.03
N HIS A 70 -8.32 -13.55 4.13
CA HIS A 70 -8.19 -15.00 4.25
C HIS A 70 -7.61 -15.65 2.99
N PHE A 71 -8.02 -15.19 1.81
CA PHE A 71 -7.49 -15.74 0.57
C PHE A 71 -6.00 -15.42 0.38
N PHE A 72 -5.59 -14.15 0.48
CA PHE A 72 -4.21 -13.73 0.20
C PHE A 72 -3.20 -14.10 1.29
N ASN A 73 -3.66 -14.46 2.49
CA ASN A 73 -2.81 -14.98 3.56
C ASN A 73 -2.94 -16.51 3.73
N GLY A 74 -3.73 -17.18 2.88
CA GLY A 74 -3.95 -18.62 2.89
C GLY A 74 -3.66 -19.22 1.53
N ASN A 75 -4.70 -19.69 0.84
CA ASN A 75 -4.55 -20.41 -0.43
C ASN A 75 -3.95 -19.58 -1.58
N GLY A 76 -4.09 -18.26 -1.51
CA GLY A 76 -3.54 -17.31 -2.48
C GLY A 76 -2.21 -16.71 -2.05
N SER A 77 -1.58 -17.21 -0.99
CA SER A 77 -0.29 -16.71 -0.53
C SER A 77 0.83 -17.09 -1.51
N VAL A 78 1.92 -16.34 -1.44
CA VAL A 78 3.10 -16.50 -2.30
C VAL A 78 4.35 -16.44 -1.43
N ALA A 79 5.36 -17.25 -1.76
CA ALA A 79 6.53 -17.47 -0.91
C ALA A 79 7.25 -16.18 -0.50
N TRP A 80 7.36 -15.19 -1.39
CA TRP A 80 8.03 -13.93 -1.08
C TRP A 80 7.33 -13.11 0.03
N GLN A 81 6.06 -13.37 0.34
CA GLN A 81 5.38 -12.69 1.45
C GLN A 81 6.00 -13.07 2.80
N GLU A 82 6.47 -14.32 2.96
CA GLU A 82 7.13 -14.80 4.18
C GLU A 82 8.49 -14.10 4.36
N ASP A 83 9.26 -13.98 3.27
CA ASP A 83 10.54 -13.27 3.26
C ASP A 83 10.39 -11.79 3.69
N MET A 84 9.26 -11.15 3.35
CA MET A 84 8.95 -9.78 3.79
C MET A 84 8.58 -9.70 5.27
N LEU A 85 7.87 -10.70 5.81
CA LEU A 85 7.48 -10.75 7.21
C LEU A 85 8.69 -10.96 8.12
N GLU A 86 9.60 -11.87 7.77
CA GLU A 86 10.83 -12.12 8.54
C GLU A 86 11.72 -10.88 8.63
N LYS A 87 11.79 -10.09 7.55
CA LYS A 87 12.60 -8.86 7.51
C LYS A 87 11.96 -7.66 8.21
N GLY A 88 10.63 -7.60 8.28
CA GLY A 88 9.90 -6.50 8.91
C GLY A 88 9.80 -6.58 10.44
N GLN A 89 10.24 -7.68 11.06
CA GLN A 89 10.29 -7.86 12.52
C GLN A 89 11.58 -7.31 13.17
N ALA A 90 12.46 -6.66 12.39
CA ALA A 90 13.71 -6.05 12.87
C ALA A 90 13.52 -4.63 13.45
#